data_AF-A0A956G5Z9-F1
#
_entry.id   AF-A0A956G5Z9-F1
#
_cell.length_a   1.000
_cell.length_b   1.000
_cell.length_c   1.000
_cell.angle_alpha   90.00
_cell.angle_beta   90.00
_cell.angle_gamma   90.00
#
_symmetry.space_group_name_H-M   'P 1'
#
loop_
_entity.id
_entity.type
_entity.pdbx_description
1 polymer ?
#
loop_
_entity_poly.entity_id
_entity_poly.type
_entity_poly.pdbx_seq_one_letter_code
_entity_poly.pdbx_strand_id
1 'polypeptide(L)'
;MTVRGHAPAARELRFDPEPAILARAGEPLPPRDDGQPLSSGYPAALLEKLPESLRALDRGCGDAGASLREGDVVIDLGCGAGLCSAVCAARVGAKGHVIGIDFNGRLVEAARDASADVGQALGYRNLQFHRARVQDLTLDLESLDAWLGERPLGSVDDLVQLDVECDRLRLEEPLLSARGADVALANLTLSQVRLEDRAVMAREVARVLRPGGRLLIADLFASAPLPQPVRGDAARWAEGVGGAFVEAELRAALEAAGFTAIEVTWRADTPYRSWQEVSLRAQVLQAVRDESPAETQPLSRGWRGRLEVRVPLLAGVD
;
A
#
# COMPACT_ATOMS: atom_id res chain seq x y z
N MET A 1 30.09 -45.20 -9.05
CA MET A 1 29.94 -43.84 -8.49
C MET A 1 28.99 -43.07 -9.38
N THR A 2 27.73 -42.94 -8.95
CA THR A 2 26.70 -42.25 -9.75
C THR A 2 26.51 -40.87 -9.13
N VAL A 3 27.17 -39.87 -9.70
CA VAL A 3 26.97 -38.47 -9.30
C VAL A 3 25.59 -38.06 -9.81
N ARG A 4 24.61 -38.00 -8.90
CA ARG A 4 23.30 -37.40 -9.19
C ARG A 4 23.52 -35.90 -9.41
N GLY A 5 23.49 -35.49 -10.67
CA GLY A 5 23.42 -34.07 -11.03
C GLY A 5 22.16 -33.47 -10.43
N HIS A 6 22.32 -32.60 -9.44
CA HIS A 6 21.26 -31.70 -9.03
C HIS A 6 21.08 -30.71 -10.18
N ALA A 7 19.94 -30.79 -10.87
CA ALA A 7 19.53 -29.71 -11.75
C ALA A 7 19.49 -28.41 -10.91
N PRO A 8 20.08 -27.30 -11.37
CA PRO A 8 19.91 -26.04 -10.68
C PRO A 8 18.42 -25.71 -10.67
N ALA A 9 17.85 -25.50 -9.49
CA ALA A 9 16.51 -24.95 -9.36
C ALA A 9 16.44 -23.71 -10.25
N ALA A 10 15.52 -23.70 -11.22
CA ALA A 10 15.31 -22.56 -12.09
C ALA A 10 15.19 -21.32 -11.19
N ARG A 11 16.06 -20.34 -11.40
CA ARG A 11 15.93 -19.03 -10.76
C ARG A 11 14.64 -18.44 -11.28
N GLU A 12 13.56 -18.56 -10.52
CA GLU A 12 12.34 -17.81 -10.77
C GLU A 12 12.75 -16.33 -10.81
N LEU A 13 12.63 -15.72 -11.99
CA LEU A 13 12.74 -14.26 -12.11
C LEU A 13 11.72 -13.69 -11.14
N ARG A 14 12.17 -12.91 -10.16
CA ARG A 14 11.28 -12.21 -9.24
C ARG A 14 10.39 -11.29 -10.05
N PHE A 15 9.11 -11.60 -10.07
CA PHE A 15 8.09 -10.85 -10.80
C PHE A 15 7.75 -9.57 -10.03
N ASP A 16 7.76 -8.42 -10.72
CA ASP A 16 7.33 -7.14 -10.16
C ASP A 16 5.87 -6.85 -10.55
N PRO A 17 4.94 -6.76 -9.59
CA PRO A 17 3.52 -6.53 -9.84
C PRO A 17 3.18 -5.07 -10.18
N GLU A 18 4.05 -4.10 -9.90
CA GLU A 18 3.72 -2.67 -10.01
C GLU A 18 3.28 -2.24 -11.41
N PRO A 19 3.91 -2.69 -12.52
CA PRO A 19 3.43 -2.35 -13.86
C PRO A 19 1.98 -2.80 -14.11
N ALA A 20 1.59 -3.96 -13.59
CA ALA A 20 0.23 -4.48 -13.72
C ALA A 20 -0.76 -3.70 -12.84
N ILE A 21 -0.35 -3.32 -11.63
CA ILE A 21 -1.13 -2.45 -10.73
C ILE A 21 -1.40 -1.09 -11.40
N LEU A 22 -0.36 -0.47 -11.99
CA LEU A 22 -0.49 0.80 -12.72
C LEU A 22 -1.41 0.68 -13.93
N ALA A 23 -1.29 -0.40 -14.70
CA ALA A 23 -2.10 -0.62 -15.89
C ALA A 23 -3.59 -0.80 -15.56
N ARG A 24 -3.91 -1.42 -14.41
CA ARG A 24 -5.27 -1.70 -13.93
C ARG A 24 -5.92 -0.52 -13.20
N ALA A 25 -5.16 0.53 -12.88
CA ALA A 25 -5.63 1.63 -12.06
C ALA A 25 -6.97 2.21 -12.55
N GLY A 26 -7.95 2.26 -11.65
CA GLY A 26 -9.29 2.75 -11.97
C GLY A 26 -10.24 1.70 -12.56
N GLU A 27 -9.83 0.43 -12.71
CA GLU A 27 -10.73 -0.67 -13.09
C GLU A 27 -11.41 -1.32 -11.87
N PRO A 28 -12.69 -1.72 -11.96
CA PRO A 28 -13.37 -2.43 -10.87
C PRO A 28 -12.83 -3.85 -10.72
N LEU A 29 -12.71 -4.32 -9.47
CA LEU A 29 -12.42 -5.74 -9.18
C LEU A 29 -13.48 -6.65 -9.82
N PRO A 30 -13.10 -7.84 -10.32
CA PRO A 30 -14.10 -8.81 -10.73
C PRO A 30 -15.00 -9.17 -9.54
N PRO A 31 -16.27 -9.53 -9.79
CA PRO A 31 -17.17 -9.93 -8.72
C PRO A 31 -16.65 -11.17 -7.98
N ARG A 32 -17.24 -11.40 -6.81
CA ARG A 32 -17.07 -12.63 -6.03
C ARG A 32 -17.52 -13.85 -6.83
N ASP A 33 -17.16 -15.03 -6.33
CA ASP A 33 -17.63 -16.31 -6.90
C ASP A 33 -19.17 -16.44 -6.94
N ASP A 34 -19.89 -15.71 -6.07
CA ASP A 34 -21.36 -15.65 -6.06
C ASP A 34 -21.96 -14.56 -6.97
N GLY A 35 -21.12 -13.87 -7.75
CA GLY A 35 -21.52 -12.84 -8.71
C GLY A 35 -21.75 -11.45 -8.11
N GLN A 36 -21.68 -11.28 -6.79
CA GLN A 36 -21.83 -9.98 -6.15
C GLN A 36 -20.52 -9.17 -6.19
N PRO A 37 -20.58 -7.83 -6.29
CA PRO A 37 -19.38 -7.01 -6.15
C PRO A 37 -18.84 -7.02 -4.71
N LEU A 38 -17.56 -6.70 -4.56
CA LEU A 38 -17.05 -6.25 -3.26
C LEU A 38 -17.59 -4.84 -2.97
N SER A 39 -17.78 -4.53 -1.69
CA SER A 39 -18.13 -3.19 -1.22
C SER A 39 -17.39 -2.93 0.09
N SER A 40 -17.03 -1.67 0.30
CA SER A 40 -16.48 -1.23 1.58
C SER A 40 -17.52 -1.30 2.70
N GLY A 41 -18.81 -1.36 2.38
CA GLY A 41 -19.87 -1.37 3.39
C GLY A 41 -19.96 -0.06 4.19
N TYR A 42 -19.53 1.07 3.61
CA TYR A 42 -19.65 2.37 4.25
C TYR A 42 -21.12 2.70 4.55
N PRO A 43 -21.42 3.39 5.67
CA PRO A 43 -22.79 3.80 5.98
C PRO A 43 -23.39 4.67 4.87
N ALA A 44 -24.60 4.35 4.41
CA ALA A 44 -25.28 5.08 3.33
C ALA A 44 -25.40 6.58 3.62
N ALA A 45 -25.77 6.95 4.86
CA ALA A 45 -25.87 8.34 5.30
C ALA A 45 -24.54 9.11 5.25
N LEU A 46 -23.40 8.42 5.21
CA LEU A 46 -22.08 9.02 5.02
C LEU A 46 -21.79 9.22 3.53
N LEU A 47 -22.02 8.18 2.71
CA LEU A 47 -21.84 8.25 1.26
C LEU A 47 -22.73 9.32 0.62
N GLU A 48 -23.96 9.47 1.10
CA GLU A 48 -24.92 10.47 0.63
C GLU A 48 -24.45 11.92 0.79
N LYS A 49 -23.46 12.18 1.66
CA LYS A 49 -22.86 13.49 1.86
C LYS A 49 -21.70 13.77 0.88
N LEU A 50 -21.21 12.77 0.19
CA LEU A 50 -20.04 12.89 -0.70
C LEU A 50 -20.45 13.12 -2.15
N PRO A 51 -19.61 13.69 -3.02
CA PRO A 51 -19.89 13.80 -4.45
C PRO A 51 -20.26 12.44 -5.08
N GLU A 52 -21.25 12.43 -5.98
CA GLU A 52 -21.72 11.19 -6.64
C GLU A 52 -20.59 10.47 -7.41
N SER A 53 -19.70 11.24 -8.04
CA SER A 53 -18.52 10.75 -8.76
C SER A 53 -17.62 9.87 -7.88
N LEU A 54 -17.50 10.17 -6.59
CA LEU A 54 -16.73 9.35 -5.66
C LEU A 54 -17.50 8.11 -5.21
N ARG A 55 -18.82 8.18 -5.02
CA ARG A 55 -19.62 7.03 -4.58
C ARG A 55 -19.55 5.86 -5.57
N ALA A 56 -19.46 6.17 -6.86
CA ALA A 56 -19.29 5.18 -7.93
C ALA A 56 -17.93 4.45 -7.89
N LEU A 57 -17.01 4.88 -7.03
CA LEU A 57 -15.71 4.27 -6.82
C LEU A 57 -15.69 3.24 -5.67
N ASP A 58 -16.82 2.97 -5.01
CA ASP A 58 -16.83 1.97 -3.92
C ASP A 58 -16.50 0.58 -4.45
N ARG A 59 -15.28 0.16 -4.14
CA ARG A 59 -14.66 -1.09 -4.60
C ARG A 59 -13.88 -1.77 -3.48
N GLY A 60 -13.98 -1.25 -2.26
CA GLY A 60 -13.23 -1.74 -1.10
C GLY A 60 -13.77 -3.07 -0.58
N CYS A 61 -13.19 -3.55 0.52
CA CYS A 61 -13.52 -4.84 1.10
C CYS A 61 -13.84 -4.80 2.60
N GLY A 62 -14.40 -3.68 3.04
CA GLY A 62 -14.80 -3.44 4.42
C GLY A 62 -14.53 -2.00 4.83
N ASP A 63 -15.12 -1.61 5.94
CA ASP A 63 -15.01 -0.26 6.47
C ASP A 63 -13.90 -0.21 7.53
N ALA A 64 -12.66 -0.07 7.06
CA ALA A 64 -11.50 0.03 7.96
C ALA A 64 -11.62 1.22 8.92
N GLY A 65 -12.25 2.31 8.49
CA GLY A 65 -12.29 3.56 9.23
C GLY A 65 -13.37 3.60 10.31
N ALA A 66 -14.08 2.51 10.60
CA ALA A 66 -15.26 2.52 11.47
C ALA A 66 -14.96 3.03 12.89
N SER A 67 -13.70 2.92 13.33
CA SER A 67 -13.22 3.39 14.63
C SER A 67 -12.54 4.77 14.61
N LEU A 68 -12.56 5.49 13.48
CA LEU A 68 -12.03 6.86 13.40
C LEU A 68 -12.75 7.81 14.36
N ARG A 69 -12.01 8.80 14.86
CA ARG A 69 -12.48 9.77 15.85
C ARG A 69 -12.41 11.18 15.26
N GLU A 70 -13.29 12.06 15.74
CA GLU A 70 -13.21 13.49 15.42
C GLU A 70 -11.82 14.03 15.82
N GLY A 71 -11.17 14.77 14.93
CA GLY A 71 -9.85 15.35 15.15
C GLY A 71 -8.67 14.43 14.79
N ASP A 72 -8.89 13.17 14.42
CA ASP A 72 -7.78 12.28 14.02
C ASP A 72 -7.04 12.84 12.78
N VAL A 73 -5.71 12.76 12.81
CA VAL A 73 -4.84 12.89 11.64
C VAL A 73 -4.65 11.51 11.01
N VAL A 74 -5.16 11.33 9.80
CA VAL A 74 -5.24 10.04 9.09
C VAL A 74 -4.32 10.04 7.88
N ILE A 75 -3.55 8.97 7.70
CA ILE A 75 -2.85 8.66 6.45
C ILE A 75 -3.63 7.55 5.74
N ASP A 76 -4.12 7.80 4.54
CA ASP A 76 -4.82 6.82 3.69
C ASP A 76 -3.82 6.23 2.68
N LEU A 77 -3.42 4.98 2.92
CA LEU A 77 -2.39 4.25 2.19
C LEU A 77 -2.99 3.57 0.96
N GLY A 78 -2.58 4.03 -0.23
CA GLY A 78 -3.21 3.68 -1.51
C GLY A 78 -4.60 4.32 -1.62
N CYS A 79 -4.66 5.64 -1.54
CA CYS A 79 -5.92 6.37 -1.52
C CYS A 79 -6.74 6.25 -2.82
N GLY A 80 -6.09 5.82 -3.91
CA GLY A 80 -6.68 5.81 -5.24
C GLY A 80 -7.22 7.19 -5.61
N ALA A 81 -8.41 7.22 -6.20
CA ALA A 81 -9.11 8.47 -6.54
C ALA A 81 -9.86 9.12 -5.35
N GLY A 82 -9.62 8.68 -4.11
CA GLY A 82 -9.94 9.46 -2.91
C GLY A 82 -11.30 9.19 -2.24
N LEU A 83 -12.05 8.15 -2.61
CA LEU A 83 -13.31 7.82 -1.92
C LEU A 83 -13.08 7.50 -0.43
N CYS A 84 -12.10 6.64 -0.12
CA CYS A 84 -11.77 6.29 1.26
C CYS A 84 -11.33 7.53 2.05
N SER A 85 -10.49 8.38 1.44
CA SER A 85 -10.04 9.63 2.04
C SER A 85 -11.20 10.58 2.33
N ALA A 86 -12.17 10.71 1.42
CA ALA A 86 -13.37 11.52 1.62
C ALA A 86 -14.28 11.00 2.75
N VAL A 87 -14.42 9.67 2.85
CA VAL A 87 -15.10 9.00 3.98
C VAL A 87 -14.39 9.31 5.30
N CYS A 88 -13.06 9.23 5.32
CA CYS A 88 -12.25 9.58 6.49
C CYS A 88 -12.45 11.06 6.85
N ALA A 89 -12.38 11.97 5.88
CA ALA A 89 -12.55 13.42 6.07
C ALA A 89 -13.90 13.78 6.70
N ALA A 90 -14.95 13.08 6.29
CA ALA A 90 -16.29 13.24 6.86
C ALA A 90 -16.39 12.74 8.31
N ARG A 91 -15.60 11.73 8.71
CA ARG A 91 -15.58 11.18 10.08
C ARG A 91 -14.74 11.99 11.04
N VAL A 92 -13.56 12.40 10.61
CA VAL A 92 -12.63 13.16 11.47
C VAL A 92 -13.06 14.62 11.64
N GLY A 93 -13.96 15.11 10.79
CA GLY A 93 -14.52 16.45 10.92
C GLY A 93 -13.52 17.57 10.59
N ALA A 94 -13.97 18.81 10.71
CA ALA A 94 -13.18 20.00 10.37
C ALA A 94 -11.89 20.20 11.20
N LYS A 95 -11.76 19.50 12.34
CA LYS A 95 -10.57 19.55 13.21
C LYS A 95 -9.55 18.47 12.87
N GLY A 96 -9.97 17.41 12.19
CA GLY A 96 -9.09 16.34 11.75
C GLY A 96 -8.50 16.63 10.38
N HIS A 97 -7.57 15.79 9.96
CA HIS A 97 -6.86 15.94 8.70
C HIS A 97 -6.65 14.59 8.03
N VAL A 98 -6.73 14.53 6.71
CA VAL A 98 -6.54 13.29 5.95
C VAL A 98 -5.51 13.51 4.85
N ILE A 99 -4.49 12.67 4.85
CA ILE A 99 -3.38 12.66 3.88
C ILE A 99 -3.48 11.39 3.06
N GLY A 100 -3.91 11.48 1.81
CA GLY A 100 -3.94 10.35 0.88
C GLY A 100 -2.60 10.15 0.18
N ILE A 101 -2.13 8.91 0.16
CA ILE A 101 -0.89 8.50 -0.49
C ILE A 101 -1.21 7.47 -1.58
N ASP A 102 -0.77 7.70 -2.81
CA ASP A 102 -0.83 6.69 -3.87
C ASP A 102 0.37 6.85 -4.80
N PHE A 103 0.91 5.76 -5.35
CA PHE A 103 2.06 5.84 -6.24
C PHE A 103 1.65 6.16 -7.69
N ASN A 104 0.37 5.99 -8.03
CA ASN A 104 -0.18 6.30 -9.34
C ASN A 104 -0.57 7.78 -9.45
N GLY A 105 0.23 8.57 -10.18
CA GLY A 105 0.00 10.00 -10.35
C GLY A 105 -1.38 10.37 -10.90
N ARG A 106 -1.94 9.55 -11.81
CA ARG A 106 -3.27 9.82 -12.40
C ARG A 106 -4.39 9.69 -11.36
N LEU A 107 -4.26 8.76 -10.41
CA LEU A 107 -5.24 8.61 -9.32
C LEU A 107 -5.10 9.73 -8.30
N VAL A 108 -3.87 10.14 -7.98
CA VAL A 108 -3.60 11.30 -7.10
C VAL A 108 -4.19 12.58 -7.68
N GLU A 109 -4.02 12.84 -8.97
CA GLU A 109 -4.64 13.97 -9.68
C GLU A 109 -6.18 13.92 -9.56
N ALA A 110 -6.79 12.76 -9.86
CA ALA A 110 -8.24 12.60 -9.73
C ALA A 110 -8.74 12.83 -8.29
N ALA A 111 -7.99 12.39 -7.28
CA ALA A 111 -8.31 12.61 -5.88
C ALA A 111 -8.23 14.10 -5.50
N ARG A 112 -7.23 14.83 -6.02
CA ARG A 112 -7.09 16.28 -5.83
C ARG A 112 -8.24 17.04 -6.48
N ASP A 113 -8.61 16.68 -7.70
CA ASP A 113 -9.75 17.30 -8.39
C ASP A 113 -11.05 17.10 -7.59
N ALA A 114 -11.28 15.89 -7.09
CA ALA A 114 -12.46 15.58 -6.27
C ALA A 114 -12.44 16.27 -4.90
N SER A 115 -11.26 16.63 -4.36
CA SER A 115 -11.11 17.19 -3.02
C SER A 115 -11.84 18.53 -2.83
N ALA A 116 -11.95 19.34 -3.89
CA ALA A 116 -12.65 20.61 -3.86
C ALA A 116 -14.17 20.40 -3.66
N ASP A 117 -14.75 19.47 -4.41
CA ASP A 117 -16.16 19.11 -4.32
C ASP A 117 -16.48 18.45 -2.98
N VAL A 118 -15.59 17.59 -2.48
CA VAL A 118 -15.70 17.03 -1.12
C VAL A 118 -15.70 18.14 -0.08
N GLY A 119 -14.78 19.11 -0.20
CA GLY A 119 -14.71 20.21 0.75
C GLY A 119 -15.95 21.10 0.73
N GLN A 120 -16.55 21.32 -0.44
CA GLN A 120 -17.82 22.02 -0.57
C GLN A 120 -18.97 21.22 0.08
N ALA A 121 -19.02 19.91 -0.17
CA ALA A 121 -20.07 19.05 0.36
C ALA A 121 -20.01 18.89 1.89
N LEU A 122 -18.80 18.86 2.46
CA LEU A 122 -18.58 18.78 3.90
C LEU A 122 -18.62 20.14 4.61
N GLY A 123 -18.40 21.24 3.88
CA GLY A 123 -18.35 22.61 4.41
C GLY A 123 -16.99 23.01 5.02
N TYR A 124 -15.95 22.20 4.80
CA TYR A 124 -14.57 22.46 5.25
C TYR A 124 -13.58 21.68 4.38
N ARG A 125 -12.30 22.09 4.38
CA ARG A 125 -11.23 21.43 3.61
C ARG A 125 -10.19 20.87 4.58
N ASN A 126 -9.98 19.56 4.53
CA ASN A 126 -9.02 18.84 5.36
C ASN A 126 -8.41 17.62 4.65
N LEU A 127 -8.36 17.66 3.32
CA LEU A 127 -7.78 16.63 2.47
C LEU A 127 -6.51 17.14 1.80
N GLN A 128 -5.47 16.32 1.82
CA GLN A 128 -4.23 16.49 1.07
C GLN A 128 -3.85 15.17 0.41
N PHE A 129 -3.20 15.23 -0.75
CA PHE A 129 -2.83 14.05 -1.53
C PHE A 129 -1.42 14.19 -2.05
N HIS A 130 -0.64 13.11 -1.97
CA HIS A 130 0.75 13.07 -2.40
C HIS A 130 1.09 11.78 -3.11
N ARG A 131 2.06 11.86 -4.02
CA ARG A 131 2.56 10.66 -4.70
C ARG A 131 3.72 10.03 -3.93
N ALA A 132 3.50 8.84 -3.38
CA ALA A 132 4.55 8.04 -2.74
C ALA A 132 4.20 6.56 -2.73
N ARG A 133 5.20 5.73 -2.43
CA ARG A 133 5.03 4.29 -2.22
C ARG A 133 4.72 4.05 -0.75
N VAL A 134 3.81 3.13 -0.43
CA VAL A 134 3.47 2.82 0.98
C VAL A 134 4.65 2.21 1.76
N GLN A 135 5.63 1.62 1.05
CA GLN A 135 6.89 1.14 1.61
C GLN A 135 8.00 2.21 1.70
N ASP A 136 7.74 3.45 1.28
CA ASP A 136 8.64 4.59 1.43
C ASP A 136 7.84 5.88 1.52
N LEU A 137 7.41 6.20 2.75
CA LEU A 137 6.63 7.40 3.05
C LEU A 137 7.53 8.63 3.30
N THR A 138 8.83 8.51 3.05
CA THR A 138 9.80 9.61 3.14
C THR A 138 10.06 10.26 1.79
N LEU A 139 10.16 9.47 0.72
CA LEU A 139 10.43 10.00 -0.61
C LEU A 139 9.14 10.54 -1.26
N ASP A 140 9.11 11.85 -1.50
CA ASP A 140 8.10 12.47 -2.35
C ASP A 140 8.42 12.20 -3.83
N LEU A 141 7.56 11.43 -4.50
CA LEU A 141 7.75 11.10 -5.92
C LEU A 141 7.46 12.29 -6.83
N GLU A 142 6.72 13.31 -6.38
CA GLU A 142 6.48 14.51 -7.19
C GLU A 142 7.71 15.41 -7.21
N SER A 143 8.36 15.59 -6.06
CA SER A 143 9.65 16.26 -5.97
C SER A 143 10.73 15.55 -6.80
N LEU A 144 10.75 14.20 -6.76
CA LEU A 144 11.66 13.42 -7.60
C LEU A 144 11.34 13.55 -9.10
N ASP A 145 10.07 13.50 -9.49
CA ASP A 145 9.65 13.69 -10.89
C ASP A 145 10.01 15.09 -11.40
N ALA A 146 9.88 16.13 -10.57
CA ALA A 146 10.30 17.49 -10.91
C ALA A 146 11.81 17.56 -11.17
N TRP A 147 12.62 16.94 -10.30
CA TRP A 147 14.07 16.86 -10.48
C TRP A 147 14.46 16.13 -11.77
N LEU A 148 13.77 15.01 -12.08
CA LEU A 148 13.97 14.23 -13.31
C LEU A 148 13.58 15.02 -14.57
N GLY A 149 12.56 15.87 -14.49
CA GLY A 149 12.14 16.74 -15.60
C GLY A 149 13.22 17.75 -16.01
N GLU A 150 14.04 18.19 -15.06
CA GLU A 150 15.19 19.07 -15.31
C GLU A 150 16.47 18.30 -15.70
N ARG A 151 16.56 17.02 -15.33
CA ARG A 151 17.76 16.18 -15.44
C ARG A 151 17.41 14.79 -15.98
N PRO A 152 17.11 14.67 -17.29
CA PRO A 152 16.78 13.39 -17.89
C PRO A 152 17.98 12.44 -17.83
N LEU A 153 17.72 11.20 -17.41
CA LEU A 153 18.74 10.14 -17.33
C LEU A 153 19.13 9.70 -18.74
N GLY A 154 20.43 9.74 -19.05
CA GLY A 154 20.97 9.32 -20.36
C GLY A 154 22.06 8.26 -20.27
N SER A 155 22.56 8.00 -19.06
CA SER A 155 23.69 7.11 -18.79
C SER A 155 23.50 6.35 -17.48
N VAL A 156 24.33 5.32 -17.27
CA VAL A 156 24.36 4.56 -16.01
C VAL A 156 24.88 5.42 -14.85
N ASP A 157 25.76 6.38 -15.12
CA ASP A 157 26.30 7.28 -14.09
C ASP A 157 25.20 8.19 -13.53
N ASP A 158 24.19 8.52 -14.33
CA ASP A 158 23.04 9.31 -13.87
C ASP A 158 22.21 8.56 -12.81
N LEU A 159 22.26 7.23 -12.78
CA LEU A 159 21.61 6.44 -11.72
C LEU A 159 22.22 6.71 -10.35
N VAL A 160 23.53 7.03 -10.29
CA VAL A 160 24.19 7.40 -9.04
C VAL A 160 23.67 8.76 -8.55
N GLN A 161 23.47 9.72 -9.46
CA GLN A 161 22.90 11.02 -9.11
C GLN A 161 21.45 10.90 -8.67
N LEU A 162 20.68 10.02 -9.32
CA LEU A 162 19.31 9.69 -8.91
C LEU A 162 19.27 9.14 -7.48
N ASP A 163 20.14 8.18 -7.15
CA ASP A 163 20.22 7.61 -5.80
C ASP A 163 20.57 8.69 -4.76
N VAL A 164 21.54 9.56 -5.07
CA VAL A 164 21.94 10.68 -4.20
C VAL A 164 20.78 11.65 -3.98
N GLU A 165 20.03 12.00 -5.02
CA GLU A 165 18.89 12.91 -4.89
C GLU A 165 17.76 12.26 -4.09
N CYS A 166 17.48 10.98 -4.30
CA CYS A 166 16.50 10.26 -3.48
C CYS A 166 16.88 10.30 -2.00
N ASP A 167 18.15 10.06 -1.66
CA ASP A 167 18.63 10.12 -0.29
C ASP A 167 18.55 11.55 0.28
N ARG A 168 18.87 12.57 -0.54
CA ARG A 168 18.73 13.99 -0.16
C ARG A 168 17.27 14.32 0.17
N LEU A 169 16.33 14.00 -0.72
CA LEU A 169 14.90 14.25 -0.52
C LEU A 169 14.39 13.58 0.76
N ARG A 170 14.74 12.31 1.00
CA ARG A 170 14.34 11.60 2.23
C ARG A 170 14.86 12.25 3.52
N LEU A 171 16.05 12.84 3.48
CA LEU A 171 16.72 13.40 4.66
C LEU A 171 16.34 14.86 4.90
N GLU A 172 16.34 15.67 3.85
CA GLU A 172 16.20 17.12 3.93
C GLU A 172 14.74 17.56 3.79
N GLU A 173 13.94 16.84 2.99
CA GLU A 173 12.58 17.19 2.60
C GLU A 173 11.62 15.98 2.70
N PRO A 174 11.57 15.28 3.85
CA PRO A 174 10.76 14.07 3.97
C PRO A 174 9.28 14.37 3.75
N LEU A 175 8.63 13.59 2.89
CA LEU A 175 7.20 13.73 2.60
C LEU A 175 6.35 13.68 3.88
N LEU A 176 6.47 12.58 4.64
CA LEU A 176 5.80 12.43 5.94
C LEU A 176 6.82 12.38 7.08
N SER A 177 6.62 13.27 8.04
CA SER A 177 7.39 13.29 9.29
C SER A 177 7.12 12.03 10.13
N ALA A 178 8.11 11.65 10.94
CA ALA A 178 7.92 10.56 11.89
C ALA A 178 6.93 10.98 12.99
N ARG A 179 6.09 10.03 13.43
CA ARG A 179 5.16 10.17 14.55
C ARG A 179 4.14 11.30 14.40
N GLY A 180 3.77 11.64 13.16
CA GLY A 180 2.85 12.74 12.84
C GLY A 180 1.37 12.36 12.77
N ALA A 181 1.04 11.07 12.64
CA ALA A 181 -0.33 10.62 12.41
C ALA A 181 -0.92 9.83 13.60
N ASP A 182 -2.23 9.97 13.79
CA ASP A 182 -3.02 9.21 14.76
C ASP A 182 -3.44 7.86 14.20
N VAL A 183 -3.73 7.82 12.90
CA VAL A 183 -4.23 6.63 12.20
C VAL A 183 -3.56 6.49 10.84
N ALA A 184 -3.16 5.28 10.49
CA ALA A 184 -2.83 4.87 9.14
C ALA A 184 -3.88 3.86 8.71
N LEU A 185 -4.49 4.08 7.55
CA LEU A 185 -5.60 3.28 7.05
C LEU A 185 -5.24 2.75 5.67
N ALA A 186 -5.57 1.50 5.38
CA ALA A 186 -5.45 0.93 4.04
C ALA A 186 -6.72 0.15 3.69
N ASN A 187 -7.19 0.30 2.44
CA ASN A 187 -8.32 -0.49 1.92
C ASN A 187 -7.96 -1.09 0.56
N LEU A 188 -7.79 -2.42 0.49
CA LEU A 188 -7.36 -3.17 -0.71
C LEU A 188 -6.01 -2.74 -1.31
N THR A 189 -5.13 -2.18 -0.49
CA THR A 189 -3.83 -1.68 -0.93
C THR A 189 -2.68 -2.60 -0.54
N LEU A 190 -2.66 -3.08 0.71
CA LEU A 190 -1.44 -3.70 1.26
C LEU A 190 -1.14 -5.04 0.59
N SER A 191 -2.19 -5.74 0.11
CA SER A 191 -2.05 -6.97 -0.67
C SER A 191 -1.35 -6.76 -2.02
N GLN A 192 -1.22 -5.51 -2.47
CA GLN A 192 -0.47 -5.11 -3.67
C GLN A 192 0.98 -4.73 -3.38
N VAL A 193 1.45 -4.81 -2.13
CA VAL A 193 2.86 -4.59 -1.76
C VAL A 193 3.65 -5.89 -1.89
N ARG A 194 4.73 -5.84 -2.67
CA ARG A 194 5.68 -6.96 -2.90
C ARG A 194 6.03 -7.69 -1.61
N LEU A 195 6.13 -9.01 -1.68
CA LEU A 195 6.35 -9.84 -0.49
C LEU A 195 7.62 -9.42 0.28
N GLU A 196 8.71 -9.13 -0.44
CA GLU A 196 9.97 -8.66 0.15
C GLU A 196 9.90 -7.26 0.79
N ASP A 197 8.96 -6.43 0.36
CA ASP A 197 8.83 -5.05 0.84
C ASP A 197 7.88 -4.94 2.05
N ARG A 198 7.15 -6.00 2.40
CA ARG A 198 6.18 -5.97 3.52
C ARG A 198 6.80 -5.60 4.86
N ALA A 199 8.00 -6.09 5.14
CA ALA A 199 8.70 -5.73 6.36
C ALA A 199 9.12 -4.25 6.38
N VAL A 200 9.48 -3.69 5.22
CA VAL A 200 9.79 -2.27 5.06
C VAL A 200 8.52 -1.43 5.22
N MET A 201 7.45 -1.81 4.54
CA MET A 201 6.13 -1.19 4.65
C MET A 201 5.63 -1.15 6.09
N ALA A 202 5.67 -2.27 6.82
CA ALA A 202 5.26 -2.30 8.22
C ALA A 202 6.07 -1.32 9.09
N ARG A 203 7.39 -1.22 8.87
CA ARG A 203 8.26 -0.26 9.57
C ARG A 203 7.96 1.19 9.20
N GLU A 204 7.72 1.48 7.92
CA GLU A 204 7.37 2.83 7.47
C GLU A 204 6.03 3.30 8.03
N VAL A 205 5.01 2.42 8.04
CA VAL A 205 3.72 2.71 8.68
C VAL A 205 3.90 2.94 10.19
N ALA A 206 4.73 2.12 10.85
CA ALA A 206 5.06 2.31 12.26
C ALA A 206 5.82 3.64 12.54
N ARG A 207 6.66 4.09 11.60
CA ARG A 207 7.44 5.33 11.72
C ARG A 207 6.56 6.57 11.69
N VAL A 208 5.58 6.62 10.78
CA VAL A 208 4.69 7.80 10.61
C VAL A 208 3.63 7.90 11.70
N LEU A 209 3.25 6.77 12.32
CA LEU A 209 2.32 6.75 13.44
C LEU A 209 2.96 7.23 14.74
N ARG A 210 2.24 8.06 15.50
CA ARG A 210 2.63 8.38 16.88
C ARG A 210 2.52 7.14 17.78
N PRO A 211 3.23 7.10 18.92
CA PRO A 211 2.94 6.14 19.99
C PRO A 211 1.45 6.08 20.34
N GLY A 212 0.87 4.88 20.41
CA GLY A 212 -0.57 4.68 20.59
C GLY A 212 -1.43 4.96 19.35
N GLY A 213 -0.83 5.35 18.23
CA GLY A 213 -1.49 5.47 16.93
C GLY A 213 -1.98 4.10 16.43
N ARG A 214 -2.92 4.10 15.49
CA ARG A 214 -3.61 2.88 15.03
C ARG A 214 -3.36 2.62 13.56
N LEU A 215 -3.13 1.36 13.22
CA LEU A 215 -3.18 0.87 11.85
C LEU A 215 -4.51 0.15 11.62
N LEU A 216 -5.28 0.59 10.64
CA LEU A 216 -6.58 0.03 10.26
C LEU A 216 -6.50 -0.51 8.84
N ILE A 217 -6.76 -1.81 8.67
CA ILE A 217 -6.60 -2.49 7.38
C ILE A 217 -7.91 -3.15 7.02
N ALA A 218 -8.47 -2.82 5.87
CA ALA A 218 -9.46 -3.65 5.18
C ALA A 218 -8.79 -4.28 3.96
N ASP A 219 -8.58 -5.59 3.95
CA ASP A 219 -7.94 -6.26 2.80
C ASP A 219 -8.45 -7.68 2.59
N LEU A 220 -7.96 -8.33 1.53
CA LEU A 220 -8.21 -9.74 1.24
C LEU A 220 -7.17 -10.63 1.91
N PHE A 221 -7.65 -11.60 2.68
CA PHE A 221 -6.84 -12.54 3.45
C PHE A 221 -7.13 -13.98 3.05
N ALA A 222 -6.08 -14.73 2.74
CA ALA A 222 -6.15 -16.14 2.40
C ALA A 222 -6.13 -17.00 3.67
N SER A 223 -6.94 -18.07 3.71
CA SER A 223 -6.98 -19.03 4.82
C SER A 223 -5.69 -19.86 4.94
N ALA A 224 -4.95 -19.97 3.85
CA ALA A 224 -3.67 -20.65 3.75
C ALA A 224 -2.87 -20.06 2.58
N PRO A 225 -1.57 -20.36 2.47
CA PRO A 225 -0.75 -19.82 1.39
C PRO A 225 -1.32 -20.19 -0.01
N LEU A 226 -1.54 -19.20 -0.88
CA LEU A 226 -2.13 -19.39 -2.21
C LEU A 226 -1.28 -20.28 -3.14
N PRO A 227 -1.88 -21.00 -4.12
CA PRO A 227 -1.15 -21.74 -5.13
C PRO A 227 -0.18 -20.86 -5.94
N GLN A 228 0.98 -21.40 -6.36
CA GLN A 228 1.97 -20.65 -7.13
C GLN A 228 1.37 -20.00 -8.40
N PRO A 229 0.51 -20.67 -9.19
CA PRO A 229 -0.07 -20.06 -10.38
C PRO A 229 -0.92 -18.81 -10.09
N VAL A 230 -1.45 -18.67 -8.87
CA VAL A 230 -2.19 -17.47 -8.45
C VAL A 230 -1.24 -16.38 -7.97
N ARG A 231 -0.18 -16.74 -7.24
CA ARG A 231 0.80 -15.77 -6.73
C ARG A 231 1.75 -15.22 -7.80
N GLY A 232 2.04 -16.02 -8.82
CA GLY A 232 2.88 -15.63 -9.95
C GLY A 232 2.14 -14.88 -11.06
N ASP A 233 0.83 -14.63 -10.91
CA ASP A 233 0.01 -13.95 -11.90
C ASP A 233 -0.08 -12.44 -11.59
N ALA A 234 0.41 -11.65 -12.55
CA ALA A 234 0.44 -10.20 -12.54
C ALA A 234 -0.95 -9.55 -12.39
N ALA A 235 -1.94 -10.06 -13.13
CA ALA A 235 -3.29 -9.54 -13.11
C ALA A 235 -3.95 -9.84 -11.76
N ARG A 236 -3.71 -11.03 -11.20
CA ARG A 236 -4.18 -11.38 -9.86
C ARG A 236 -3.52 -10.54 -8.78
N TRP A 237 -2.25 -10.20 -8.94
CA TRP A 237 -1.59 -9.25 -8.04
C TRP A 237 -2.22 -7.86 -8.09
N ALA A 238 -2.48 -7.34 -9.30
CA ALA A 238 -3.15 -6.07 -9.49
C ALA A 238 -4.59 -6.05 -8.94
N GLU A 239 -5.23 -7.21 -8.77
CA GLU A 239 -6.52 -7.37 -8.08
C GLU A 239 -6.40 -7.44 -6.54
N GLY A 240 -5.19 -7.43 -5.96
CA GLY A 240 -4.96 -7.71 -4.54
C GLY A 240 -5.15 -9.18 -4.15
N VAL A 241 -5.27 -10.07 -5.14
CA VAL A 241 -5.46 -11.52 -4.94
C VAL A 241 -4.12 -12.24 -4.84
N GLY A 242 -3.21 -12.01 -5.79
CA GLY A 242 -1.95 -12.74 -5.88
C GLY A 242 -1.02 -12.47 -4.69
N GLY A 243 -1.13 -11.27 -4.11
CA GLY A 243 -0.46 -10.86 -2.88
C GLY A 243 -1.38 -10.87 -1.66
N ALA A 244 -2.49 -11.61 -1.63
CA ALA A 244 -3.28 -11.72 -0.42
C ALA A 244 -2.45 -12.21 0.78
N PHE A 245 -2.67 -11.64 1.96
CA PHE A 245 -1.97 -12.04 3.17
C PHE A 245 -2.54 -13.35 3.72
N VAL A 246 -1.69 -14.19 4.28
CA VAL A 246 -2.11 -15.08 5.36
C VAL A 246 -2.05 -14.28 6.66
N GLU A 247 -3.11 -14.33 7.49
CA GLU A 247 -3.22 -13.49 8.70
C GLU A 247 -1.97 -13.56 9.61
N ALA A 248 -1.45 -14.77 9.81
CA ALA A 248 -0.24 -15.00 10.62
C ALA A 248 1.02 -14.31 10.05
N GLU A 249 1.15 -14.21 8.73
CA GLU A 249 2.30 -13.56 8.08
C GLU A 249 2.24 -12.04 8.27
N LEU A 250 1.05 -11.43 8.09
CA LEU A 250 0.86 -10.01 8.35
C LEU A 250 1.10 -9.69 9.83
N ARG A 251 0.51 -10.50 10.73
CA ARG A 251 0.70 -10.34 12.18
C ARG A 251 2.18 -10.35 12.55
N ALA A 252 2.95 -11.31 12.07
CA ALA A 252 4.38 -11.39 12.36
C ALA A 252 5.16 -10.16 11.84
N ALA A 253 4.82 -9.66 10.64
CA ALA A 253 5.45 -8.46 10.09
C ALA A 253 5.11 -7.20 10.91
N LEU A 254 3.87 -7.08 11.38
CA LEU A 254 3.42 -5.98 12.23
C LEU A 254 4.05 -6.05 13.63
N GLU A 255 4.10 -7.22 14.26
CA GLU A 255 4.76 -7.42 15.56
C GLU A 255 6.26 -7.05 15.48
N ALA A 256 6.95 -7.51 14.44
CA ALA A 256 8.36 -7.16 14.21
C ALA A 256 8.58 -5.66 13.97
N ALA A 257 7.57 -4.94 13.46
CA ALA A 257 7.61 -3.49 13.31
C ALA A 257 7.21 -2.74 14.59
N GLY A 258 6.85 -3.43 15.68
CA GLY A 258 6.44 -2.84 16.96
C GLY A 258 4.96 -2.45 17.02
N PHE A 259 4.10 -3.21 16.36
CA PHE A 259 2.66 -3.17 16.60
C PHE A 259 2.24 -4.19 17.66
N THR A 260 1.25 -3.81 18.45
CA THR A 260 0.60 -4.64 19.48
C THR A 260 -0.91 -4.59 19.29
N ALA A 261 -1.67 -5.32 20.14
CA ALA A 261 -3.14 -5.35 20.09
C ALA A 261 -3.69 -5.58 18.66
N ILE A 262 -3.12 -6.58 17.97
CA ILE A 262 -3.47 -6.92 16.59
C ILE A 262 -4.70 -7.82 16.58
N GLU A 263 -5.83 -7.28 16.12
CA GLU A 263 -7.16 -7.89 16.23
C GLU A 263 -7.92 -7.83 14.91
N VAL A 264 -8.59 -8.91 14.55
CA VAL A 264 -9.58 -8.92 13.45
C VAL A 264 -10.90 -8.45 14.02
N THR A 265 -11.39 -7.31 13.55
CA THR A 265 -12.63 -6.68 14.04
C THR A 265 -13.85 -7.05 13.20
N TRP A 266 -13.64 -7.47 11.96
CA TRP A 266 -14.69 -7.94 11.07
C TRP A 266 -14.14 -8.91 10.02
N ARG A 267 -14.96 -9.87 9.59
CA ARG A 267 -14.65 -10.83 8.54
C ARG A 267 -15.90 -11.13 7.72
N ALA A 268 -15.78 -11.19 6.40
CA ALA A 268 -16.88 -11.56 5.53
C ALA A 268 -17.25 -13.05 5.66
N ASP A 269 -18.57 -13.31 5.75
CA ASP A 269 -19.14 -14.66 5.81
C ASP A 269 -18.96 -15.44 4.50
N THR A 270 -18.98 -14.73 3.37
CA THR A 270 -18.78 -15.31 2.03
C THR A 270 -17.37 -15.00 1.54
N PRO A 271 -16.62 -16.00 1.02
CA PRO A 271 -15.33 -15.74 0.40
C PRO A 271 -15.46 -14.87 -0.85
N TYR A 272 -14.42 -14.08 -1.11
CA TYR A 272 -14.25 -13.37 -2.37
C TYR A 272 -13.99 -14.36 -3.52
N ARG A 273 -13.02 -15.26 -3.30
CA ARG A 273 -12.68 -16.37 -4.21
C ARG A 273 -12.20 -17.59 -3.44
N SER A 274 -12.30 -18.76 -4.05
CA SER A 274 -11.72 -20.00 -3.50
C SER A 274 -10.92 -20.79 -4.54
N TRP A 275 -9.82 -21.42 -4.09
CA TRP A 275 -9.03 -22.36 -4.88
C TRP A 275 -8.79 -23.62 -4.05
N GLN A 276 -9.42 -24.73 -4.44
CA GLN A 276 -9.36 -25.98 -3.67
C GLN A 276 -9.80 -25.72 -2.21
N GLU A 277 -8.91 -25.98 -1.23
CA GLU A 277 -9.14 -25.77 0.20
C GLU A 277 -8.78 -24.35 0.69
N VAL A 278 -8.27 -23.48 -0.20
CA VAL A 278 -7.87 -22.12 0.16
C VAL A 278 -8.98 -21.15 -0.18
N SER A 279 -9.48 -20.44 0.83
CA SER A 279 -10.47 -19.37 0.65
C SER A 279 -9.85 -18.01 0.89
N LEU A 280 -10.23 -17.03 0.07
CA LEU A 280 -9.81 -15.65 0.18
C LEU A 280 -11.00 -14.81 0.65
N ARG A 281 -10.86 -14.11 1.77
CA ARG A 281 -11.95 -13.37 2.42
C ARG A 281 -11.54 -11.94 2.69
N ALA A 282 -12.50 -11.05 2.52
CA ALA A 282 -12.43 -9.69 3.01
C ALA A 282 -12.41 -9.68 4.55
N GLN A 283 -11.48 -8.95 5.16
CA GLN A 283 -11.37 -8.81 6.61
C GLN A 283 -10.93 -7.40 6.99
N VAL A 284 -11.38 -6.94 8.15
CA VAL A 284 -10.87 -5.73 8.80
C VAL A 284 -10.02 -6.12 10.00
N LEU A 285 -8.81 -5.60 10.03
CA LEU A 285 -7.83 -5.79 11.10
C LEU A 285 -7.42 -4.42 11.65
N GLN A 286 -7.24 -4.36 12.96
CA GLN A 286 -6.70 -3.22 13.67
C GLN A 286 -5.42 -3.62 14.41
N ALA A 287 -4.45 -2.70 14.47
CA ALA A 287 -3.24 -2.83 15.28
C ALA A 287 -2.90 -1.49 15.94
N VAL A 288 -2.22 -1.53 17.08
CA VAL A 288 -1.80 -0.33 17.82
C VAL A 288 -0.28 -0.23 17.79
N ARG A 289 0.22 0.97 17.48
CA ARG A 289 1.64 1.29 17.54
C ARG A 289 2.10 1.36 18.99
N ASP A 290 3.03 0.51 19.39
CA ASP A 290 3.57 0.50 20.76
C ASP A 290 4.31 1.80 21.11
N GLU A 291 4.47 2.09 22.39
CA GLU A 291 5.24 3.24 22.89
C GLU A 291 6.75 3.09 22.69
N SER A 292 7.22 1.85 22.48
CA SER A 292 8.62 1.55 22.22
C SER A 292 9.11 2.27 20.95
N PRO A 293 10.28 2.94 20.98
CA PRO A 293 10.82 3.59 19.79
C PRO A 293 10.98 2.54 18.68
N ALA A 294 10.41 2.82 17.50
CA ALA A 294 10.78 2.06 16.30
C ALA A 294 12.29 2.20 16.19
N GLU A 295 13.02 1.10 16.13
CA GLU A 295 14.41 1.16 15.69
C GLU A 295 14.41 1.88 14.34
N THR A 296 14.93 3.10 14.31
CA THR A 296 15.23 3.82 13.08
C THR A 296 16.48 3.19 12.48
N GLN A 297 16.36 1.95 12.01
CA GLN A 297 17.36 1.45 11.07
C GLN A 297 17.15 2.25 9.78
N PRO A 298 18.17 2.96 9.27
CA PRO A 298 18.03 3.70 8.03
C PRO A 298 17.50 2.75 6.96
N LEU A 299 16.47 3.20 6.20
CA LEU A 299 15.97 2.49 5.03
C LEU A 299 17.19 2.10 4.18
N SER A 300 17.51 0.82 4.17
CA SER A 300 18.81 0.36 3.69
C SER A 300 18.90 0.56 2.18
N ARG A 301 19.73 1.54 1.77
CA ARG A 301 20.42 1.69 0.48
C ARG A 301 19.61 1.40 -0.79
N GLY A 302 19.08 2.49 -1.37
CA GLY A 302 18.91 2.67 -2.81
C GLY A 302 17.91 1.74 -3.49
N TRP A 303 17.49 2.14 -4.69
CA TRP A 303 16.71 1.29 -5.57
C TRP A 303 17.60 0.11 -6.01
N ARG A 304 17.65 -0.98 -5.24
CA ARG A 304 18.24 -2.23 -5.73
C ARG A 304 17.24 -2.92 -6.64
N GLY A 305 17.09 -2.40 -7.85
CA GLY A 305 16.90 -3.25 -9.02
C GLY A 305 18.06 -4.25 -9.04
N ARG A 306 17.91 -5.37 -8.32
CA ARG A 306 18.92 -6.40 -8.20
C ARG A 306 18.88 -7.22 -9.49
N LEU A 307 19.30 -6.61 -10.60
CA LEU A 307 19.78 -7.33 -11.77
C LEU A 307 21.03 -8.09 -11.28
N GLU A 308 20.83 -9.34 -10.87
CA GLU A 308 21.95 -10.26 -10.69
C GLU A 308 22.55 -10.57 -12.07
N VAL A 309 23.32 -9.63 -12.62
CA VAL A 309 24.25 -9.92 -13.70
C VAL A 309 25.39 -10.71 -13.07
N ARG A 310 25.29 -12.03 -13.12
CA ARG A 310 26.47 -12.88 -12.98
C ARG A 310 27.31 -12.62 -14.23
N VAL A 311 28.30 -11.74 -14.12
CA VAL A 311 29.37 -11.64 -15.11
C VAL A 311 30.04 -13.02 -15.15
N PRO A 312 30.01 -13.76 -16.27
CA PRO A 312 30.86 -14.94 -16.38
C PRO A 312 32.30 -14.43 -16.30
N LEU A 313 33.06 -14.92 -15.33
CA LEU A 313 34.51 -14.77 -15.32
C LEU A 313 35.00 -15.22 -16.69
N LEU A 314 35.48 -14.28 -17.50
CA LEU A 314 36.27 -14.60 -18.68
C LEU A 314 37.45 -15.42 -18.17
N ALA A 315 37.42 -16.72 -18.46
CA ALA A 315 38.58 -17.58 -18.29
C ALA A 315 39.73 -16.96 -19.11
N GLY A 316 40.91 -16.99 -18.51
CA GLY A 316 42.10 -16.23 -18.89
C GLY A 316 42.35 -16.12 -20.39
N VAL A 317 42.69 -14.90 -20.78
CA VAL A 317 43.55 -14.68 -21.93
C VAL A 317 44.97 -14.98 -21.43
N ASP A 318 45.47 -16.16 -21.78
CA ASP A 318 46.90 -16.43 -21.97
C ASP A 318 47.12 -16.67 -23.47
#